data_AF-A0A967TSJ8-F1
#
_entry.id   AF-A0A967TSJ8-F1
#
_cell.length_a   1.000
_cell.length_b   1.000
_cell.length_c   1.000
_cell.angle_alpha   90.00
_cell.angle_beta   90.00
_cell.angle_gamma   90.00
#
_symmetry.space_group_name_H-M   'P 1'
#
loop_
_entity.id
_entity.type
_entity.pdbx_description
1 polymer ?
#
loop_
_entity_poly.entity_id
_entity_poly.type
_entity_poly.pdbx_seq_one_letter_code
_entity_poly.pdbx_strand_id
1 'polypeptide(L)' 'MVIARERARIAQLLGVLLPAERMARDCALAQSGIAADRAARRFLITQARQEAFHAKLMASARDWVHPRST' A
#
# COMPACT_ATOMS: atom_id res chain seq x y z
N MET A 1 23.52 8.72 1.28
CA MET A 1 23.47 8.14 2.65
C MET A 1 22.29 8.75 3.38
N VAL A 2 21.24 7.97 3.71
CA VAL A 2 20.10 8.47 4.50
C VAL A 2 20.53 8.57 5.96
N ILE A 3 20.61 9.79 6.50
CA ILE A 3 20.95 10.05 7.92
C ILE A 3 19.87 9.45 8.85
N ALA A 4 20.25 9.04 10.06
CA ALA A 4 19.37 8.26 10.96
C ALA A 4 17.99 8.90 11.21
N ARG A 5 17.92 10.23 11.30
CA ARG A 5 16.66 10.99 11.44
C ARG A 5 15.73 10.82 10.24
N GLU A 6 16.28 10.82 9.04
CA GLU A 6 15.51 10.63 7.80
C GLU A 6 14.99 9.20 7.71
N ARG A 7 15.77 8.19 8.16
CA ARG A 7 15.29 6.80 8.27
C ARG A 7 14.07 6.68 9.19
N ALA A 8 14.10 7.33 10.36
CA ALA A 8 12.97 7.29 11.29
C ALA A 8 11.70 7.94 10.69
N ARG A 9 11.84 9.08 10.02
CA ARG A 9 10.73 9.75 9.31
C ARG A 9 10.16 8.91 8.18
N ILE A 10 11.02 8.28 7.38
CA ILE A 10 10.60 7.37 6.31
C ILE A 10 9.87 6.17 6.91
N ALA A 11 10.37 5.56 7.98
CA ALA A 11 9.70 4.45 8.65
C ALA A 11 8.30 4.83 9.18
N GLN A 12 8.16 6.04 9.73
CA GLN A 12 6.86 6.57 10.17
C GLN A 12 5.91 6.77 8.97
N LEU A 13 6.38 7.38 7.88
CA LEU A 13 5.60 7.57 6.66
C LEU A 13 5.12 6.22 6.09
N LEU A 14 6.01 5.24 5.98
CA LEU A 14 5.67 3.88 5.52
C LEU A 14 4.68 3.19 6.45
N GLY A 15 4.76 3.46 7.76
CA GLY A 15 3.78 2.99 8.75
C GLY A 15 2.37 3.54 8.54
N VAL A 16 2.24 4.75 7.98
CA VAL A 16 0.96 5.37 7.62
C VAL A 16 0.47 4.94 6.24
N LEU A 17 1.36 4.84 5.25
CA LEU A 17 0.99 4.44 3.89
C LEU A 17 0.49 3.00 3.83
N LEU A 18 1.14 2.06 4.54
CA LEU A 18 0.75 0.65 4.54
C LEU A 18 -0.75 0.41 4.80
N PRO A 19 -1.36 0.91 5.90
CA PRO A 19 -2.79 0.75 6.12
C PRO A 19 -3.64 1.52 5.11
N ALA A 20 -3.17 2.67 4.59
CA ALA A 20 -3.86 3.41 3.54
C ALA A 20 -3.96 2.60 2.24
N GLU A 21 -2.89 1.92 1.81
CA GLU A 21 -2.92 1.07 0.62
C GLU A 21 -3.86 -0.13 0.79
N ARG A 22 -3.93 -0.70 1.99
CA ARG A 22 -4.90 -1.77 2.30
C ARG A 22 -6.34 -1.27 2.20
N MET A 23 -6.62 -0.08 2.73
CA MET A 23 -7.93 0.55 2.60
C MET A 23 -8.28 0.86 1.14
N ALA A 24 -7.34 1.39 0.37
CA ALA A 24 -7.52 1.67 -1.06
C ALA A 24 -7.84 0.39 -1.85
N ARG A 25 -7.12 -0.72 -1.58
CA ARG A 25 -7.44 -2.05 -2.13
C ARG A 25 -8.88 -2.45 -1.84
N ASP A 26 -9.30 -2.35 -0.58
CA ASP A 26 -10.62 -2.79 -0.14
C ASP A 26 -11.73 -1.92 -0.76
N CYS A 27 -11.50 -0.62 -0.88
CA CYS A 27 -12.36 0.30 -1.63
C CYS A 27 -12.48 -0.10 -3.11
N ALA A 28 -11.36 -0.37 -3.78
CA ALA A 28 -11.37 -0.78 -5.19
C ALA A 28 -12.10 -2.11 -5.41
N LEU A 29 -11.95 -3.06 -4.49
CA LEU A 29 -12.72 -4.32 -4.52
C LEU A 29 -14.22 -4.08 -4.35
N ALA A 30 -14.61 -3.27 -3.36
CA ALA A 30 -16.01 -2.93 -3.13
C ALA A 30 -16.64 -2.21 -4.34
N GLN A 31 -15.93 -1.23 -4.90
CA GLN A 31 -16.34 -0.52 -6.12
C GLN A 31 -16.48 -1.48 -7.31
N SER A 32 -15.59 -2.46 -7.45
CA SER A 32 -15.66 -3.45 -8.52
C SER A 32 -16.90 -4.37 -8.41
N GLY A 33 -17.45 -4.54 -7.21
CA GLY A 33 -18.67 -5.31 -6.96
C GLY A 33 -19.95 -4.59 -7.38
N ILE A 34 -19.94 -3.25 -7.42
CA ILE A 34 -21.10 -2.42 -7.76
C ILE A 34 -20.99 -1.74 -9.14
N ALA A 35 -19.85 -1.87 -9.81
CA ALA A 35 -19.63 -1.28 -11.13
C ALA A 35 -20.49 -1.96 -12.20
N ALA A 36 -21.37 -1.18 -12.85
CA ALA A 36 -22.24 -1.66 -13.92
C ALA A 36 -21.47 -1.95 -15.23
N ASP A 37 -20.41 -1.18 -15.49
CA ASP A 37 -19.60 -1.33 -16.70
C ASP A 37 -18.47 -2.37 -16.53
N ARG A 38 -18.30 -3.22 -17.55
CA ARG A 38 -17.32 -4.30 -17.54
C ARG A 38 -15.88 -3.78 -17.66
N ALA A 39 -15.65 -2.64 -18.31
CA ALA A 39 -14.32 -2.05 -18.36
C ALA A 39 -13.95 -1.42 -17.01
N ALA A 40 -14.87 -0.67 -16.39
CA ALA A 40 -14.72 -0.11 -15.06
C ALA A 40 -14.45 -1.20 -14.00
N ARG A 41 -15.21 -2.30 -14.03
CA ARG A 41 -14.97 -3.44 -13.12
C ARG A 41 -13.56 -4.01 -13.28
N ARG A 42 -13.09 -4.20 -14.52
CA ARG A 42 -11.72 -4.71 -14.80
C ARG A 42 -10.65 -3.73 -14.32
N PHE A 43 -10.85 -2.44 -14.55
CA PHE A 43 -9.97 -1.39 -14.07
C PHE A 43 -9.84 -1.41 -12.54
N LEU A 44 -10.98 -1.47 -11.83
CA LEU A 44 -11.00 -1.51 -10.37
C LEU A 44 -10.36 -2.76 -9.78
N ILE A 45 -10.52 -3.92 -10.43
CA ILE A 45 -9.80 -5.15 -10.04
C ILE A 45 -8.28 -4.97 -10.20
N THR A 46 -7.84 -4.31 -11.27
CA THR A 46 -6.43 -3.98 -11.47
C THR A 46 -5.93 -2.99 -10.41
N GLN A 47 -6.72 -1.97 -10.07
CA GLN A 47 -6.41 -1.05 -8.96
C GLN A 47 -6.22 -1.82 -7.66
N ALA A 48 -7.15 -2.70 -7.29
CA ALA A 48 -7.01 -3.53 -6.09
C ALA A 48 -5.71 -4.35 -6.07
N ARG A 49 -5.27 -4.89 -7.22
CA ARG A 49 -3.99 -5.60 -7.32
C ARG A 49 -2.79 -4.67 -7.15
N GLN A 50 -2.85 -3.46 -7.72
CA GLN A 50 -1.80 -2.45 -7.56
C GLN A 50 -1.68 -2.02 -6.10
N GLU A 51 -2.78 -1.74 -5.42
CA GLU A 51 -2.73 -1.35 -4.00
C GLU A 51 -2.27 -2.48 -3.09
N ALA A 52 -2.60 -3.75 -3.41
CA ALA A 52 -2.03 -4.90 -2.72
C ALA A 52 -0.51 -4.98 -2.90
N PHE A 53 -0.01 -4.68 -4.10
CA PHE A 53 1.42 -4.61 -4.38
C PHE A 53 2.08 -3.44 -3.63
N HIS A 54 1.48 -2.24 -3.65
CA HIS A 54 1.96 -1.09 -2.89
C HIS A 54 2.05 -1.42 -1.39
N ALA A 55 1.01 -2.03 -0.80
CA ALA A 55 1.04 -2.46 0.59
C ALA A 55 2.22 -3.41 0.88
N LYS A 56 2.49 -4.38 -0.01
CA LYS A 56 3.65 -5.27 0.14
C LYS A 56 4.97 -4.50 0.07
N LEU A 57 5.10 -3.60 -0.90
CA LEU A 57 6.29 -2.77 -1.07
C LEU A 57 6.55 -1.89 0.16
N MET A 58 5.52 -1.23 0.68
CA MET A 58 5.64 -0.37 1.86
C MET A 58 6.02 -1.17 3.11
N ALA A 59 5.47 -2.37 3.30
CA ALA A 59 5.86 -3.26 4.39
C ALA A 59 7.33 -3.67 4.29
N SER A 60 7.78 -4.13 3.12
CA SER A 60 9.18 -4.50 2.88
C SER A 60 10.14 -3.32 3.03
N ALA A 61 9.76 -2.13 2.52
CA ALA A 61 10.56 -0.92 2.68
C ALA A 61 10.67 -0.51 4.15
N ARG A 62 9.59 -0.64 4.93
CA ARG A 62 9.60 -0.31 6.37
C ARG A 62 10.55 -1.22 7.12
N ASP A 63 10.47 -2.53 6.89
CA ASP A 63 11.35 -3.52 7.53
C ASP A 63 12.83 -3.31 7.13
N TRP A 64 13.10 -2.83 5.90
CA TRP A 64 14.46 -2.51 5.47
C TRP A 64 15.00 -1.21 6.11
N VAL A 65 14.17 -0.17 6.24
CA VAL A 65 14.59 1.12 6.81
C VAL A 65 14.73 1.05 8.33
N HIS A 66 13.90 0.24 8.99
CA HIS A 66 13.91 0.03 10.43
C HIS A 66 13.76 -1.47 10.74
N PRO A 67 14.85 -2.24 10.67
CA PRO A 67 14.83 -3.66 11.00
C PRO A 67 14.36 -3.84 12.43
N ARG A 68 13.33 -4.65 12.66
CA ARG A 68 12.99 -5.08 14.01
C ARG A 68 14.17 -5.88 14.53
N SER A 69 14.79 -5.42 15.62
CA SER A 69 15.75 -6.23 16.37
C SER A 69 15.00 -7.47 16.86
N THR A 70 15.36 -8.63 16.33
CA THR A 70 14.87 -9.95 16.78
C THR A 70 15.21 -10.18 18.24
#